data_AF-A0A5K3FJZ7-F1
#
_entry.id   AF-A0A5K3FJZ7-F1
#
_cell.length_a   1.000
_cell.length_b   1.000
_cell.length_c   1.000
_cell.angle_alpha   90.00
_cell.angle_beta   90.00
_cell.angle_gamma   90.00
#
_symmetry.space_group_name_H-M   'P 1'
#
loop_
_entity.id
_entity.type
_entity.pdbx_description
1 polymer ?
#
loop_
_entity_poly.entity_id
_entity_poly.type
_entity_poly.pdbx_seq_one_letter_code
_entity_poly.pdbx_strand_id
1 'polypeptide(L)'
;MLRTEFLRNAFLLNLAPPGRASKQLRNLNRNMAVACAEANVTLISPFVGRIYDWYIAKKGQTKFTRFDDPGVVSVTKIYNYYKKFGYNTEVMGASFRNVDQILGLVGSDLLTISPSLLQSLASMKEIPDVALDAKLAASRCEYEQPLHLDEAAFRWAMNEDEMANEKLSEGIRKFAADSRTLEDLLRTHLTGSV
;
A
#
# COMPACT_ATOMS: atom_id res chain seq x y z
N MET A 1 16.10 2.99 16.18
CA MET A 1 15.92 3.48 14.80
C MET A 1 16.16 2.34 13.83
N LEU A 2 15.13 1.96 13.07
CA LEU A 2 15.28 1.08 11.91
C LEU A 2 16.34 1.67 10.97
N ARG A 3 17.46 0.94 10.78
CA ARG A 3 18.49 1.41 9.86
C ARG A 3 17.93 1.37 8.44
N THR A 4 18.21 2.42 7.69
CA THR A 4 17.89 2.56 6.26
C THR A 4 18.30 1.32 5.44
N GLU A 5 19.40 0.66 5.82
CA GLU A 5 19.88 -0.62 5.25
C GLU A 5 18.94 -1.80 5.50
N PHE A 6 18.40 -1.96 6.71
CA PHE A 6 17.46 -3.04 7.01
C PHE A 6 16.24 -2.93 6.09
N LEU A 7 15.73 -1.71 6.00
CA LEU A 7 14.60 -1.38 5.16
C LEU A 7 14.90 -1.72 3.68
N ARG A 8 16.07 -1.30 3.14
CA ARG A 8 16.53 -1.71 1.78
C ARG A 8 16.51 -3.22 1.57
N ASN A 9 17.07 -3.96 2.51
CA ASN A 9 17.26 -5.41 2.39
C ASN A 9 15.98 -6.21 2.60
N ALA A 10 15.07 -5.74 3.46
CA ALA A 10 13.86 -6.47 3.82
C ALA A 10 12.71 -6.31 2.79
N PHE A 11 12.72 -5.24 1.99
CA PHE A 11 11.53 -4.81 1.24
C PHE A 11 11.76 -4.46 -0.22
N LEU A 12 12.94 -4.80 -0.77
CA LEU A 12 13.36 -4.35 -2.11
C LEU A 12 13.15 -2.84 -2.24
N LEU A 13 13.51 -2.08 -1.19
CA LEU A 13 13.46 -0.63 -1.31
C LEU A 13 14.60 -0.22 -2.24
N ASN A 14 14.24 0.17 -3.46
CA ASN A 14 15.05 1.10 -4.21
C ASN A 14 14.90 2.46 -3.52
N LEU A 15 15.56 2.62 -2.38
CA LEU A 15 15.79 3.94 -1.81
C LEU A 15 16.62 4.67 -2.84
N ALA A 16 15.94 5.52 -3.58
CA ALA A 16 16.54 6.36 -4.57
C ALA A 16 17.67 7.16 -3.90
N PRO A 17 18.79 7.39 -4.59
CA PRO A 17 19.87 8.22 -4.03
C PRO A 17 19.33 9.59 -3.62
N PRO A 18 20.00 10.29 -2.69
CA PRO A 18 19.58 11.62 -2.24
C PRO A 18 19.20 12.51 -3.43
N GLY A 19 17.98 13.06 -3.41
CA GLY A 19 17.45 13.91 -4.49
C GLY A 19 16.67 13.21 -5.61
N ARG A 20 16.46 11.88 -5.55
CA ARG A 20 15.51 11.18 -6.44
C ARG A 20 14.29 10.68 -5.67
N ALA A 21 13.12 10.74 -6.31
CA ALA A 21 11.89 10.23 -5.71
C ALA A 21 11.95 8.69 -5.59
N SER A 22 11.69 8.16 -4.41
CA SER A 22 11.53 6.71 -4.19
C SER A 22 10.05 6.36 -4.06
N LYS A 23 9.53 5.54 -4.98
CA LYS A 23 8.18 4.99 -4.90
C LYS A 23 8.23 3.63 -4.23
N GLN A 24 7.51 3.46 -3.13
CA GLN A 24 7.73 2.32 -2.26
C GLN A 24 6.50 1.48 -1.94
N LEU A 25 6.74 0.17 -1.97
CA LEU A 25 5.96 -0.93 -1.40
C LEU A 25 4.52 -1.15 -1.86
N ARG A 26 4.17 -2.44 -1.92
CA ARG A 26 2.88 -3.01 -2.29
C ARG A 26 2.48 -3.94 -1.14
N ASN A 27 1.19 -3.99 -0.77
CA ASN A 27 0.66 -4.76 0.39
C ASN A 27 1.18 -4.28 1.77
N LEU A 28 1.15 -2.97 2.00
CA LEU A 28 1.56 -2.35 3.26
C LEU A 28 0.51 -2.52 4.37
N ASN A 29 0.96 -2.90 5.56
CA ASN A 29 0.26 -2.60 6.81
C ASN A 29 0.81 -1.34 7.46
N ARG A 30 0.20 -0.91 8.56
CA ARG A 30 0.60 0.29 9.30
C ARG A 30 2.06 0.24 9.77
N ASN A 31 2.57 -0.91 10.22
CA ASN A 31 3.93 -1.03 10.73
C ASN A 31 4.96 -0.76 9.61
N MET A 32 4.72 -1.29 8.41
CA MET A 32 5.52 -0.96 7.22
C MET A 32 5.42 0.50 6.84
N ALA A 33 4.22 1.09 6.94
CA ALA A 33 4.03 2.51 6.66
C ALA A 33 4.84 3.38 7.63
N VAL A 34 4.77 3.13 8.94
CA VAL A 34 5.59 3.85 9.94
C VAL A 34 7.08 3.78 9.58
N ALA A 35 7.59 2.58 9.28
CA ALA A 35 8.98 2.40 8.90
C ALA A 35 9.35 3.17 7.60
N CYS A 36 8.46 3.19 6.61
CA CYS A 36 8.63 4.00 5.39
C CYS A 36 8.69 5.50 5.67
N ALA A 37 7.79 5.99 6.52
CA ALA A 37 7.73 7.38 6.94
C ALA A 37 9.01 7.80 7.68
N GLU A 38 9.49 7.00 8.63
CA GLU A 38 10.76 7.25 9.34
C GLU A 38 11.98 7.22 8.40
N ALA A 39 11.90 6.46 7.30
CA ALA A 39 12.93 6.42 6.27
C ALA A 39 12.83 7.56 5.23
N ASN A 40 11.90 8.50 5.40
CA ASN A 40 11.67 9.63 4.51
C ASN A 40 11.48 9.24 3.04
N VAL A 41 10.78 8.13 2.77
CA VAL A 41 10.45 7.77 1.39
C VAL A 41 9.48 8.80 0.81
N THR A 42 9.57 9.05 -0.50
CA THR A 42 8.70 10.05 -1.16
C THR A 42 7.24 9.62 -1.16
N LEU A 43 6.96 8.37 -1.52
CA LEU A 43 5.61 7.89 -1.73
C LEU A 43 5.49 6.42 -1.34
N ILE A 44 4.35 6.05 -0.74
CA ILE A 44 3.94 4.67 -0.53
C ILE A 44 2.69 4.29 -1.33
N SER A 45 2.60 3.03 -1.76
CA SER A 45 1.45 2.52 -2.52
C SER A 45 0.73 1.34 -1.86
N PRO A 46 -0.04 1.55 -0.77
CA PRO A 46 -0.79 0.48 -0.13
C PRO A 46 -1.85 -0.14 -1.05
N PHE A 47 -1.93 -1.47 -1.07
CA PHE A 47 -2.78 -2.24 -1.99
C PHE A 47 -4.11 -2.60 -1.35
N VAL A 48 -5.15 -1.85 -1.68
CA VAL A 48 -6.50 -1.99 -1.10
C VAL A 48 -7.12 -3.34 -1.46
N GLY A 49 -7.20 -3.64 -2.75
CA GLY A 49 -7.87 -4.85 -3.22
C GLY A 49 -7.17 -6.16 -2.88
N ARG A 50 -5.85 -6.16 -2.64
CA ARG A 50 -5.15 -7.38 -2.19
C ARG A 50 -5.46 -7.72 -0.74
N ILE A 51 -5.69 -6.71 0.10
CA ILE A 51 -6.16 -6.90 1.47
C ILE A 51 -7.57 -7.48 1.40
N TYR A 52 -8.47 -6.87 0.63
CA TYR A 52 -9.82 -7.40 0.36
C TYR A 52 -9.81 -8.87 -0.09
N ASP A 53 -8.99 -9.24 -1.09
CA ASP A 53 -8.87 -10.62 -1.58
C ASP A 53 -8.51 -11.60 -0.45
N TRP A 54 -7.60 -11.20 0.44
CA TRP A 54 -7.17 -12.04 1.56
C TRP A 54 -8.31 -12.29 2.54
N TYR A 55 -9.03 -11.23 2.92
CA TYR A 55 -10.14 -11.33 3.88
C TYR A 55 -11.30 -12.17 3.31
N ILE A 56 -11.63 -12.03 2.03
CA ILE A 56 -12.62 -12.91 1.38
C ILE A 56 -12.17 -14.37 1.45
N ALA A 57 -10.94 -14.66 1.02
CA ALA A 57 -10.45 -16.03 0.93
C ALA A 57 -10.31 -16.70 2.30
N LYS A 58 -9.86 -15.96 3.31
CA LYS A 58 -9.54 -16.51 4.65
C LYS A 58 -10.73 -16.46 5.61
N LYS A 59 -11.54 -15.40 5.58
CA LYS A 59 -12.62 -15.17 6.56
C LYS A 59 -14.02 -15.42 6.00
N GLY A 60 -14.15 -15.63 4.69
CA GLY A 60 -15.45 -15.89 4.03
C GLY A 60 -16.41 -14.70 4.03
N GLN A 61 -15.97 -13.52 4.50
CA GLN A 61 -16.77 -12.31 4.47
C GLN A 61 -16.75 -11.72 3.06
N THR A 62 -17.90 -11.69 2.40
CA THR A 62 -18.02 -11.30 0.98
C THR A 62 -18.71 -9.96 0.76
N LYS A 63 -19.22 -9.35 1.83
CA LYS A 63 -19.91 -8.05 1.78
C LYS A 63 -19.18 -7.06 2.66
N PHE A 64 -18.67 -6.03 2.02
CA PHE A 64 -18.07 -4.86 2.65
C PHE A 64 -18.78 -3.62 2.11
N THR A 65 -19.06 -2.67 2.99
CA THR A 65 -19.36 -1.30 2.59
C THR A 65 -18.06 -0.59 2.20
N ARG A 66 -18.17 0.57 1.56
CA ARG A 66 -17.01 1.38 1.19
C ARG A 66 -16.13 1.80 2.38
N PHE A 67 -16.64 1.79 3.61
CA PHE A 67 -15.90 2.23 4.81
C PHE A 67 -15.42 1.08 5.70
N ASP A 68 -16.02 -0.12 5.60
CA ASP A 68 -15.60 -1.29 6.37
C ASP A 68 -14.72 -2.27 5.56
N ASP A 69 -14.50 -2.00 4.26
CA ASP A 69 -13.53 -2.74 3.45
C ASP A 69 -12.15 -2.73 4.15
N PRO A 70 -11.54 -3.91 4.40
CA PRO A 70 -10.34 -4.00 5.22
C PRO A 70 -9.14 -3.30 4.58
N GLY A 71 -9.11 -3.20 3.25
CA GLY A 71 -8.11 -2.42 2.52
C GLY A 71 -8.31 -0.92 2.68
N VAL A 72 -9.56 -0.45 2.59
CA VAL A 72 -9.91 0.97 2.83
C VAL A 72 -9.57 1.35 4.27
N VAL A 73 -9.98 0.55 5.24
CA VAL A 73 -9.67 0.76 6.67
C VAL A 73 -8.16 0.86 6.89
N SER A 74 -7.37 -0.04 6.29
CA SER A 74 -5.91 -0.01 6.40
C SER A 74 -5.32 1.29 5.87
N VAL A 75 -5.71 1.73 4.67
CA VAL A 75 -5.21 2.98 4.07
C VAL A 75 -5.65 4.20 4.85
N THR A 76 -6.90 4.26 5.32
CA THR A 76 -7.41 5.35 6.16
C THR A 76 -6.60 5.49 7.44
N LYS A 77 -6.25 4.38 8.10
CA LYS A 77 -5.38 4.40 9.29
C LYS A 77 -3.99 4.95 8.97
N ILE A 78 -3.38 4.51 7.86
CA ILE A 78 -2.07 4.99 7.42
C ILE A 78 -2.11 6.50 7.11
N TYR A 79 -3.11 6.95 6.33
CA TYR A 79 -3.29 8.36 5.98
C TYR A 79 -3.44 9.23 7.22
N ASN A 80 -4.35 8.87 8.14
CA ASN A 80 -4.59 9.66 9.34
C ASN A 80 -3.34 9.74 10.22
N TYR A 81 -2.59 8.64 10.36
CA TYR A 81 -1.32 8.62 11.08
C TYR A 81 -0.29 9.56 10.43
N TYR A 82 -0.14 9.50 9.11
CA TYR A 82 0.82 10.33 8.37
C TYR A 82 0.52 11.81 8.55
N LYS A 83 -0.74 12.22 8.36
CA LYS A 83 -1.13 13.63 8.49
C LYS A 83 -1.08 14.12 9.94
N LYS A 84 -1.44 13.28 10.93
CA LYS A 84 -1.34 13.65 12.35
C LYS A 84 0.08 13.98 12.77
N PHE A 85 1.05 13.15 12.37
CA PHE A 85 2.44 13.28 12.80
C PHE A 85 3.32 14.04 11.79
N GLY A 86 2.73 14.64 10.76
CA GLY A 86 3.43 15.52 9.82
C GLY A 86 4.42 14.81 8.90
N TYR A 87 4.18 13.53 8.57
CA TYR A 87 5.03 12.82 7.61
C TYR A 87 4.77 13.30 6.18
N ASN A 88 5.85 13.62 5.46
CA ASN A 88 5.79 14.13 4.09
C ASN A 88 5.61 13.04 3.02
N THR A 89 5.72 11.76 3.40
CA THR A 89 5.52 10.65 2.48
C THR A 89 4.08 10.66 1.94
N GLU A 90 3.92 10.67 0.62
CA GLU A 90 2.62 10.64 -0.04
C GLU A 90 1.94 9.26 0.09
N VAL A 91 0.63 9.25 0.34
CA VAL A 91 -0.18 8.04 0.39
C VAL A 91 -0.95 7.86 -0.92
N MET A 92 -0.51 6.89 -1.74
CA MET A 92 -1.17 6.55 -3.00
C MET A 92 -1.93 5.22 -2.93
N GLY A 93 -3.23 5.26 -2.68
CA GLY A 93 -4.06 4.05 -2.70
C GLY A 93 -4.00 3.35 -4.07
N ALA A 94 -3.85 2.02 -4.09
CA ALA A 94 -3.67 1.26 -5.32
C ALA A 94 -4.32 -0.13 -5.28
N SER A 95 -4.34 -0.80 -6.44
CA SER A 95 -4.81 -2.18 -6.61
C SER A 95 -6.27 -2.41 -6.21
N PHE A 96 -7.18 -1.50 -6.58
CA PHE A 96 -8.62 -1.59 -6.33
C PHE A 96 -9.30 -2.80 -7.02
N ARG A 97 -10.42 -3.26 -6.47
CA ARG A 97 -11.31 -4.29 -7.05
C ARG A 97 -12.63 -3.72 -7.54
N ASN A 98 -13.11 -2.66 -6.90
CA ASN A 98 -14.39 -2.04 -7.21
C ASN A 98 -14.33 -0.52 -6.97
N VAL A 99 -15.35 0.19 -7.43
CA VAL A 99 -15.43 1.65 -7.31
C VAL A 99 -15.62 2.10 -5.85
N ASP A 100 -16.35 1.34 -5.03
CA ASP A 100 -16.61 1.69 -3.63
C ASP A 100 -15.32 1.83 -2.82
N GLN A 101 -14.32 0.99 -3.06
CA GLN A 101 -13.00 1.14 -2.44
C GLN A 101 -12.29 2.44 -2.81
N ILE A 102 -12.51 2.95 -4.03
CA ILE A 102 -11.96 4.22 -4.49
C ILE A 102 -12.70 5.37 -3.82
N LEU A 103 -14.04 5.30 -3.79
CA LEU A 103 -14.89 6.30 -3.15
C LEU A 103 -14.63 6.39 -1.64
N GLY A 104 -14.34 5.26 -0.99
CA GLY A 104 -13.95 5.21 0.43
C GLY A 104 -12.61 5.90 0.74
N LEU A 105 -11.81 6.25 -0.27
CA LEU A 105 -10.51 6.91 -0.13
C LEU A 105 -10.43 8.28 -0.83
N VAL A 106 -11.58 8.87 -1.19
CA VAL A 106 -11.61 10.24 -1.72
C VAL A 106 -10.97 11.20 -0.71
N GLY A 107 -9.95 11.95 -1.17
CA GLY A 107 -9.13 12.82 -0.33
C GLY A 107 -7.74 12.25 0.04
N SER A 108 -7.44 11.00 -0.33
CA SER A 108 -6.05 10.50 -0.33
C SER A 108 -5.17 11.37 -1.23
N ASP A 109 -3.86 11.43 -0.95
CA ASP A 109 -2.93 12.27 -1.72
C ASP A 109 -2.98 11.92 -3.22
N LEU A 110 -2.96 10.63 -3.52
CA LEU A 110 -3.01 10.09 -4.87
C LEU A 110 -3.81 8.78 -4.89
N LEU A 111 -4.35 8.41 -6.06
CA LEU A 111 -4.97 7.11 -6.30
C LEU A 111 -4.50 6.57 -7.66
N THR A 112 -3.98 5.34 -7.68
CA THR A 112 -3.67 4.62 -8.93
C THR A 112 -4.83 3.67 -9.25
N ILE A 113 -5.56 4.00 -10.31
CA ILE A 113 -6.81 3.35 -10.70
C ILE A 113 -6.63 2.68 -12.06
N SER A 114 -7.12 1.45 -12.22
CA SER A 114 -7.06 0.74 -13.51
C SER A 114 -7.95 1.42 -14.56
N PRO A 115 -7.65 1.30 -15.86
CA PRO A 115 -8.50 1.84 -16.92
C PRO A 115 -9.96 1.37 -16.84
N SER A 116 -10.18 0.09 -16.47
CA SER A 116 -11.52 -0.46 -16.29
C SER A 116 -12.33 0.24 -15.20
N LEU A 117 -11.72 0.51 -14.04
CA LEU A 117 -12.40 1.20 -12.93
C LEU A 117 -12.55 2.70 -13.20
N LEU A 118 -11.61 3.32 -13.92
CA LEU A 118 -11.78 4.70 -14.41
C LEU A 118 -12.99 4.83 -15.33
N GLN A 119 -13.19 3.86 -16.24
CA GLN A 119 -14.37 3.83 -17.11
C GLN A 119 -15.67 3.71 -16.29
N SER A 120 -15.68 2.86 -15.27
CA SER A 120 -16.81 2.74 -14.35
C SER A 120 -17.10 4.06 -13.63
N LEU A 121 -16.08 4.71 -13.07
CA LEU A 121 -16.21 6.02 -12.40
C LEU A 121 -16.74 7.10 -13.34
N ALA A 122 -16.22 7.18 -14.57
CA ALA A 122 -16.65 8.14 -15.58
C ALA A 122 -18.14 8.00 -15.96
N SER A 123 -18.73 6.83 -15.70
CA SER A 123 -20.14 6.52 -15.99
C SER A 123 -21.06 6.78 -14.79
N MET A 124 -20.51 7.10 -13.61
CA MET A 124 -21.27 7.37 -12.40
C MET A 124 -21.81 8.80 -12.39
N LYS A 125 -22.96 8.99 -11.72
CA LYS A 125 -23.56 10.31 -11.45
C LYS A 125 -23.40 10.76 -10.00
N GLU A 126 -22.87 9.88 -9.16
CA GLU A 126 -22.61 10.17 -7.76
C GLU A 126 -21.50 11.21 -7.63
N ILE A 127 -21.71 12.23 -6.80
CA ILE A 127 -20.67 13.13 -6.35
C ILE A 127 -20.26 12.65 -4.96
N PRO A 128 -19.07 12.03 -4.80
CA PRO A 128 -18.69 11.46 -3.52
C PRO A 128 -18.24 12.53 -2.54
N ASP A 129 -18.55 12.32 -1.25
CA ASP A 129 -18.01 13.12 -0.16
C ASP A 129 -16.52 12.84 0.05
N VAL A 130 -15.81 13.81 0.64
CA VAL A 130 -14.40 13.64 1.04
C VAL A 130 -14.33 12.72 2.25
N ALA A 131 -13.85 11.49 2.04
CA ALA A 131 -13.67 10.49 3.09
C ALA A 131 -12.43 10.80 3.96
N LEU A 132 -11.34 11.22 3.32
CA LEU A 132 -10.04 11.52 3.95
C LEU A 132 -9.77 13.03 3.94
N ASP A 133 -9.78 13.64 5.12
CA ASP A 133 -9.49 15.07 5.30
C ASP A 133 -8.30 15.24 6.24
N ALA A 134 -7.23 15.86 5.73
CA ALA A 134 -6.02 16.15 6.49
C ALA A 134 -6.31 16.99 7.76
N LYS A 135 -7.32 17.87 7.74
CA LYS A 135 -7.72 18.67 8.91
C LYS A 135 -8.32 17.82 10.03
N LEU A 136 -8.97 16.71 9.67
CA LEU A 136 -9.61 15.78 10.61
C LEU A 136 -8.72 14.58 10.97
N ALA A 137 -7.59 14.41 10.27
CA ALA A 137 -6.71 13.27 10.48
C ALA A 137 -6.21 13.15 11.93
N ALA A 138 -5.89 14.27 12.57
CA ALA A 138 -5.38 14.28 13.94
C ALA A 138 -6.39 13.72 14.97
N SER A 139 -7.68 14.05 14.82
CA SER A 139 -8.76 13.55 15.68
C SER A 139 -9.21 12.13 15.33
N ARG A 140 -8.96 11.69 14.09
CA ARG A 140 -9.31 10.35 13.57
C ARG A 140 -8.18 9.32 13.71
N CYS A 141 -7.02 9.71 14.23
CA CYS A 141 -5.91 8.80 14.47
C CYS A 141 -5.94 8.26 15.91
N GLU A 142 -5.88 6.94 16.05
CA GLU A 142 -5.92 6.21 17.32
C GLU A 142 -4.65 6.37 18.19
N TYR A 143 -3.60 7.02 17.67
CA TYR A 143 -2.30 7.14 18.34
C TYR A 143 -2.10 8.52 18.95
N GLU A 144 -1.72 8.60 20.22
CA GLU A 144 -1.33 9.86 20.86
C GLU A 144 0.10 10.28 20.53
N GLN A 145 1.00 9.31 20.37
CA GLN A 145 2.42 9.53 20.08
C GLN A 145 2.86 8.71 18.87
N PRO A 146 3.90 9.16 18.13
CA PRO A 146 4.48 8.37 17.06
C PRO A 146 5.00 7.02 17.58
N LEU A 147 4.68 5.96 16.85
CA LEU A 147 5.27 4.65 17.07
C LEU A 147 6.72 4.68 16.59
N HIS A 148 7.65 4.22 17.43
CA HIS A 148 9.01 3.93 17.03
C HIS A 148 9.23 2.42 17.01
N LEU A 149 9.66 1.89 15.87
CA LEU A 149 9.99 0.46 15.73
C LEU A 149 11.50 0.34 15.50
N ASP A 150 12.17 -0.50 16.28
CA ASP A 150 13.46 -1.05 15.87
C ASP A 150 13.24 -2.29 14.97
N GLU A 151 14.33 -2.88 14.48
CA GLU A 151 14.24 -4.04 13.59
C GLU A 151 13.53 -5.23 14.25
N ALA A 152 13.79 -5.50 15.53
CA ALA A 152 13.21 -6.64 16.23
C ALA A 152 11.70 -6.45 16.44
N ALA A 153 11.30 -5.28 16.93
CA ALA A 153 9.90 -4.90 17.10
C ALA A 153 9.16 -4.89 15.76
N PHE A 154 9.80 -4.40 14.70
CA PHE A 154 9.23 -4.40 13.37
C PHE A 154 9.00 -5.81 12.84
N ARG A 155 10.01 -6.70 12.90
CA ARG A 155 9.89 -8.09 12.44
C ARG A 155 8.82 -8.84 13.21
N TRP A 156 8.73 -8.64 14.52
CA TRP A 156 7.69 -9.21 15.35
C TRP A 156 6.30 -8.72 14.94
N ALA A 157 6.12 -7.41 14.85
CA ALA A 157 4.82 -6.81 14.50
C ALA A 157 4.38 -7.15 13.06
N MET A 158 5.33 -7.40 12.15
CA MET A 158 5.04 -7.94 10.82
C MET A 158 4.61 -9.39 10.86
N ASN A 159 5.18 -10.20 11.75
CA ASN A 159 4.82 -11.60 11.89
C ASN A 159 3.42 -11.80 12.49
N GLU A 160 3.02 -10.92 13.41
CA GLU A 160 1.68 -10.93 14.03
C GLU A 160 0.55 -10.54 13.06
N ASP A 161 0.86 -9.83 11.97
CA ASP A 161 -0.11 -9.49 10.93
C ASP A 161 -0.09 -10.55 9.83
N GLU A 162 -0.88 -11.62 10.02
CA GLU A 162 -0.98 -12.77 9.12
C GLU A 162 -1.21 -12.33 7.66
N MET A 163 -2.12 -11.37 7.45
CA MET A 163 -2.46 -10.85 6.13
C MET A 163 -1.27 -10.15 5.48
N ALA A 164 -0.62 -9.24 6.22
CA ALA A 164 0.51 -8.49 5.68
C ALA A 164 1.70 -9.40 5.38
N ASN A 165 1.99 -10.36 6.26
CA ASN A 165 3.04 -11.35 6.08
C ASN A 165 2.81 -12.19 4.81
N GLU A 166 1.64 -12.83 4.71
CA GLU A 166 1.28 -13.67 3.57
C GLU A 166 1.29 -12.87 2.26
N LYS A 167 0.65 -11.69 2.24
CA LYS A 167 0.52 -10.88 1.01
C LYS A 167 1.82 -10.23 0.57
N LEU A 168 2.68 -9.83 1.50
CA LEU A 168 4.03 -9.37 1.15
C LEU A 168 4.81 -10.50 0.49
N SER A 169 4.85 -11.66 1.14
CA SER A 169 5.60 -12.83 0.68
C SER A 169 5.09 -13.35 -0.69
N GLU A 170 3.77 -13.43 -0.85
CA GLU A 170 3.10 -13.78 -2.11
C GLU A 170 3.42 -12.77 -3.23
N GLY A 171 3.36 -11.46 -2.92
CA GLY A 171 3.63 -10.39 -3.87
C GLY A 171 5.05 -10.46 -4.43
N ILE A 172 6.04 -10.65 -3.56
CA ILE A 172 7.45 -10.79 -3.96
C ILE A 172 7.63 -11.99 -4.90
N ARG A 173 7.07 -13.16 -4.55
CA ARG A 173 7.16 -14.36 -5.40
C ARG A 173 6.54 -14.15 -6.77
N LYS A 174 5.40 -13.48 -6.85
CA LYS A 174 4.70 -13.19 -8.12
C LYS A 174 5.51 -12.26 -9.00
N PHE A 175 6.03 -11.15 -8.47
CA PHE A 175 6.88 -10.26 -9.26
C PHE A 175 8.16 -10.94 -9.74
N ALA A 176 8.79 -11.78 -8.90
CA ALA A 176 9.97 -12.53 -9.32
C ALA A 176 9.65 -13.53 -10.44
N ALA A 177 8.47 -14.15 -10.42
CA ALA A 177 8.01 -15.04 -11.49
C ALA A 177 7.74 -14.27 -12.79
N ASP A 178 7.08 -13.12 -12.71
CA ASP A 178 6.83 -12.25 -13.87
C ASP A 178 8.14 -11.73 -14.47
N SER A 179 9.12 -11.36 -13.64
CA SER A 179 10.47 -10.96 -14.09
C SER A 179 11.17 -12.06 -14.86
N ARG A 180 11.16 -13.32 -14.37
CA ARG A 180 11.75 -14.45 -15.09
C ARG A 180 11.03 -14.73 -16.42
N THR A 181 9.70 -14.64 -16.42
CA THR A 181 8.91 -14.77 -17.65
C THR A 181 9.31 -13.73 -18.68
N LEU A 182 9.51 -12.48 -18.26
CA LEU A 182 9.98 -11.41 -19.14
C LEU A 182 11.41 -11.66 -19.64
N GLU A 183 12.33 -12.10 -18.78
CA GLU A 183 13.70 -12.45 -19.16
C GLU A 183 13.74 -13.56 -20.21
N ASP A 184 12.90 -14.59 -20.08
CA ASP A 184 12.80 -15.68 -21.04
C ASP A 184 12.25 -15.19 -22.39
N LEU A 185 11.19 -14.37 -22.38
CA LEU A 185 10.64 -13.76 -23.60
C LEU A 185 11.69 -12.92 -24.34
N LEU A 186 12.44 -12.09 -23.59
CA LEU A 186 13.52 -11.28 -24.14
C LEU A 186 14.64 -12.17 -24.70
N ARG A 187 15.02 -13.24 -24.01
CA ARG A 187 16.02 -14.20 -24.49
C ARG A 187 15.60 -14.80 -25.82
N THR A 188 14.37 -15.31 -25.93
CA THR A 188 13.84 -15.85 -27.20
C THR A 188 13.88 -14.83 -28.32
N HIS A 189 13.55 -13.56 -28.05
CA HIS A 189 13.56 -12.51 -29.07
C HIS A 189 14.98 -12.08 -29.47
N LEU A 190 15.94 -12.07 -28.54
CA LEU A 190 17.31 -11.63 -28.77
C LEU A 190 18.20 -12.69 -29.41
N THR A 191 17.98 -13.98 -29.10
CA THR A 191 18.82 -15.06 -29.66
C THR A 191 18.33 -15.56 -31.02
N GLY A 192 17.18 -15.06 -31.50
CA GLY A 192 16.50 -15.57 -32.69
C GLY A 192 15.94 -16.97 -32.44
N SER A 193 14.75 -17.24 -32.99
CA SER A 193 14.28 -18.61 -33.13
C SER A 193 15.27 -19.37 -33.99
N VAL A 194 16.10 -20.24 -33.38
CA VAL A 194 16.78 -21.31 -34.10
C VAL A 194 15.74 -22.35 -34.50
#